data_AF-A0AAN6PGG7-F1
#
_entry.id   AF-A0AAN6PGG7-F1
#
_cell.length_a   1.000
_cell.length_b   1.000
_cell.length_c   1.000
_cell.angle_alpha   90.00
_cell.angle_beta   90.00
_cell.angle_gamma   90.00
#
_symmetry.space_group_name_H-M   'P 1'
#
loop_
_entity.id
_entity.type
_entity.pdbx_description
1 polymer ?
#
loop_
_entity_poly.entity_id
_entity_poly.type
_entity_poly.pdbx_seq_one_letter_code
_entity_poly.pdbx_strand_id
1 'polypeptide(L)'
;MTFTPLILAGGKSTRMNSPKHLLPMPDGRPLYQHQIDLLARTCPDAPTVYISLAQDSQLDDYLRTLPTTSTTTTTPLTNSTPTTHIQHEDDVRARVRIIPDLTSNPSPSSAGPASGLLAAYTYDPSKTWLVIPCDHPLLTPAALQHLCAAYEPPVTCFRNADGFCEPLVGVWGPEGLRALADAVEERAGGGEGGGGGGKRGIGPSRVVRGLGGREVDVEEVVGGG
;
A
#
# COMPACT_ATOMS: atom_id res chain seq x y z
N MET A 1 -11.48 -14.30 -7.02
CA MET A 1 -10.25 -14.15 -6.21
C MET A 1 -10.46 -12.97 -5.27
N THR A 2 -10.07 -13.07 -4.00
CA THR A 2 -10.26 -11.99 -3.03
C THR A 2 -8.93 -11.27 -2.81
N PHE A 3 -8.93 -9.94 -3.00
CA PHE A 3 -7.75 -9.11 -2.78
C PHE A 3 -7.79 -8.47 -1.40
N THR A 4 -6.63 -8.32 -0.77
CA THR A 4 -6.49 -7.61 0.50
C THR A 4 -6.13 -6.15 0.24
N PRO A 5 -6.99 -5.17 0.55
CA PRO A 5 -6.71 -3.77 0.26
C PRO A 5 -5.62 -3.21 1.18
N LEU A 6 -4.62 -2.54 0.59
CA LEU A 6 -3.49 -1.92 1.28
C LEU A 6 -3.26 -0.49 0.79
N ILE A 7 -3.23 0.44 1.74
CA ILE A 7 -2.79 1.82 1.51
C ILE A 7 -1.34 1.93 1.95
N LEU A 8 -0.45 2.38 1.06
CA LEU A 8 0.90 2.80 1.42
C LEU A 8 0.87 4.27 1.84
N ALA A 9 0.86 4.49 3.16
CA ALA A 9 0.89 5.81 3.78
C ALA A 9 2.26 6.11 4.46
N GLY A 10 3.23 5.20 4.34
CA GLY A 10 4.60 5.40 4.81
C GLY A 10 5.40 6.35 3.93
N GLY A 11 6.09 7.33 4.55
CA GLY A 11 7.01 8.22 3.86
C GLY A 11 7.22 9.58 4.54
N LYS A 12 8.48 9.99 4.68
CA LYS A 12 8.82 11.36 5.09
C LYS A 12 8.64 12.27 3.88
N SER A 13 7.60 13.11 3.89
CA SER A 13 7.36 14.13 2.86
C SER A 13 8.39 15.24 2.97
N THR A 14 9.60 15.00 2.44
CA THR A 14 10.76 15.90 2.62
C THR A 14 10.58 17.27 1.96
N ARG A 15 9.66 17.40 1.00
CA ARG A 15 9.39 18.65 0.27
C ARG A 15 8.29 19.51 0.88
N MET A 16 7.29 18.90 1.54
CA MET A 16 6.07 19.60 2.01
C MET A 16 6.02 19.82 3.53
N ASN A 17 7.03 19.32 4.26
CA ASN A 17 7.14 19.42 5.73
C ASN A 17 5.89 18.95 6.51
N SER A 18 5.00 18.20 5.85
CA SER A 18 3.73 17.71 6.36
C SER A 18 3.51 16.27 5.89
N PRO A 19 2.98 15.38 6.76
CA PRO A 19 2.70 14.00 6.39
C PRO A 19 1.69 13.94 5.24
N LYS A 20 2.07 13.36 4.09
CA LYS A 20 1.22 13.32 2.89
C LYS A 20 -0.16 12.74 3.18
N HIS A 21 -0.22 11.68 3.97
CA HIS A 21 -1.47 10.99 4.29
C HIS A 21 -2.48 11.87 5.05
N LEU A 22 -2.03 12.91 5.78
CA LEU A 22 -2.90 13.85 6.50
C LEU A 22 -3.21 15.12 5.70
N LEU A 23 -2.78 15.23 4.44
CA LEU A 23 -3.13 16.38 3.62
C LEU A 23 -4.66 16.43 3.43
N PRO A 24 -5.29 17.61 3.64
CA PRO A 24 -6.73 17.74 3.53
C PRO A 24 -7.16 17.70 2.07
N MET A 25 -8.23 16.97 1.79
CA MET A 25 -8.98 17.00 0.54
C MET A 25 -9.96 18.21 0.54
N PRO A 26 -10.54 18.58 -0.62
CA PRO A 26 -11.54 19.65 -0.69
C PRO A 26 -12.76 19.45 0.23
N ASP A 27 -13.05 18.20 0.61
CA ASP A 27 -14.11 17.83 1.56
C ASP A 27 -13.68 17.96 3.05
N GLY A 28 -12.44 18.39 3.31
CA GLY A 28 -11.86 18.58 4.65
C GLY A 28 -11.30 17.29 5.28
N ARG A 29 -11.48 16.12 4.67
CA ARG A 29 -10.97 14.86 5.21
C ARG A 29 -9.53 14.61 4.75
N PRO A 30 -8.70 13.91 5.55
CA PRO A 30 -7.33 13.59 5.16
C PRO A 30 -7.29 12.56 4.01
N LEU A 31 -6.24 12.63 3.18
CA LEU A 31 -6.05 11.75 2.02
C LEU A 31 -6.23 10.26 2.32
N TYR A 32 -5.74 9.76 3.46
CA TYR A 32 -5.89 8.34 3.79
C TYR A 32 -7.36 7.93 3.97
N GLN A 33 -8.23 8.82 4.46
CA GLN A 33 -9.67 8.52 4.61
C GLN A 33 -10.35 8.41 3.25
N HIS A 34 -9.98 9.27 2.30
CA HIS A 34 -10.46 9.16 0.93
C HIS A 34 -10.09 7.81 0.31
N GLN A 35 -8.85 7.35 0.52
CA GLN A 35 -8.38 6.05 0.03
C GLN A 35 -9.05 4.85 0.73
N ILE A 36 -9.41 4.96 2.03
CA ILE A 36 -10.20 3.92 2.72
C ILE A 36 -11.54 3.73 2.01
N ASP A 37 -12.25 4.83 1.76
CA ASP A 37 -13.58 4.77 1.15
C ASP A 37 -13.50 4.23 -0.30
N LEU A 38 -12.46 4.62 -1.04
CA LEU A 38 -12.17 4.10 -2.37
C LEU A 38 -11.99 2.57 -2.35
N LEU A 39 -11.13 2.05 -1.47
CA LEU A 39 -10.87 0.62 -1.36
C LEU A 39 -12.08 -0.16 -0.85
N ALA A 40 -12.85 0.39 0.09
CA ALA A 40 -14.08 -0.23 0.58
C ALA A 40 -15.12 -0.41 -0.54
N ARG A 41 -15.28 0.59 -1.42
CA ARG A 41 -16.16 0.49 -2.60
C ARG A 41 -15.62 -0.47 -3.67
N THR A 42 -14.30 -0.57 -3.81
CA THR A 42 -13.66 -1.43 -4.80
C THR A 42 -13.72 -2.90 -4.39
N CYS A 43 -13.51 -3.19 -3.11
CA CYS A 43 -13.41 -4.53 -2.55
C CYS A 43 -14.49 -4.75 -1.47
N PRO A 44 -15.78 -4.81 -1.82
CA PRO A 44 -16.86 -4.96 -0.84
C PRO A 44 -16.78 -6.28 -0.06
N ASP A 45 -16.20 -7.32 -0.66
CA ASP A 45 -15.99 -8.63 -0.02
C ASP A 45 -14.77 -8.66 0.92
N ALA A 46 -13.96 -7.60 0.95
CA ALA A 46 -12.83 -7.48 1.85
C ALA A 46 -13.27 -6.78 3.15
N PRO A 47 -13.37 -7.49 4.28
CA PRO A 47 -13.89 -6.92 5.53
C PRO A 47 -12.94 -5.92 6.19
N THR A 48 -11.71 -5.78 5.69
CA THR A 48 -10.65 -4.98 6.31
C THR A 48 -9.78 -4.31 5.25
N VAL A 49 -9.58 -2.99 5.42
CA VAL A 49 -8.57 -2.20 4.71
C VAL A 49 -7.35 -2.05 5.61
N TYR A 50 -6.16 -2.29 5.06
CA TYR A 50 -4.90 -2.14 5.78
C TYR A 50 -4.21 -0.85 5.38
N ILE A 51 -3.51 -0.24 6.34
CA ILE A 51 -2.69 0.95 6.12
C ILE A 51 -1.29 0.64 6.59
N SER A 52 -0.32 0.66 5.67
CA SER A 52 1.09 0.63 6.01
C SER A 52 1.56 2.05 6.38
N LEU A 53 2.18 2.18 7.55
CA LEU A 53 2.75 3.43 8.07
C LEU A 53 4.17 3.19 8.58
N ALA A 54 5.06 4.14 8.33
CA ALA A 54 6.36 4.14 9.00
C ALA A 54 6.15 4.27 10.52
N GLN A 55 7.00 3.62 11.33
CA GLN A 55 6.86 3.59 12.80
C GLN A 55 6.84 5.00 13.44
N ASP A 56 7.48 5.98 12.79
CA ASP A 56 7.55 7.38 13.21
C ASP A 56 6.55 8.30 12.48
N SER A 57 5.55 7.72 11.80
CA SER A 57 4.52 8.50 11.11
C SER A 57 3.68 9.29 12.10
N GLN A 58 3.38 10.54 11.75
CA GLN A 58 2.41 11.34 12.50
C GLN A 58 1.01 10.72 12.37
N LEU A 59 0.32 10.59 13.49
CA LEU A 59 -1.04 10.06 13.57
C LEU A 59 -2.00 11.16 14.02
N ASP A 60 -3.13 11.28 13.33
CA ASP A 60 -4.28 12.04 13.83
C ASP A 60 -5.06 11.23 14.89
N ASP A 61 -6.10 11.81 15.46
CA ASP A 61 -6.88 11.16 16.53
C ASP A 61 -7.50 9.85 16.05
N TYR A 62 -8.00 9.78 14.82
CA TYR A 62 -8.60 8.57 14.28
C TYR A 62 -7.58 7.44 14.14
N LEU A 63 -6.42 7.70 13.51
CA LEU A 63 -5.37 6.69 13.34
C LEU A 63 -4.85 6.14 14.68
N ARG A 64 -4.84 6.96 15.74
CA ARG A 64 -4.46 6.51 17.10
C ARG A 64 -5.43 5.51 17.72
N THR A 65 -6.69 5.52 17.29
CA THR A 65 -7.70 4.56 17.78
C THR A 65 -7.67 3.22 17.05
N LEU A 66 -6.98 3.13 15.92
CA LEU A 66 -6.99 1.93 15.09
C LEU A 66 -6.11 0.82 15.67
N PRO A 67 -6.51 -0.46 15.53
CA PRO A 67 -5.68 -1.58 15.94
C PRO A 67 -4.43 -1.71 15.06
N THR A 68 -3.27 -1.69 15.70
CA THR A 68 -1.96 -1.95 15.07
C THR A 68 -1.62 -3.44 15.13
N THR A 69 -1.04 -3.99 14.07
CA THR A 69 -0.56 -5.37 14.07
C THR A 69 0.75 -5.47 14.85
N SER A 70 0.77 -6.23 15.95
CA SER A 70 2.01 -6.54 16.68
C SER A 70 2.80 -7.63 15.94
N THR A 71 4.10 -7.43 15.74
CA THR A 71 5.02 -8.38 15.10
C THR A 71 5.44 -9.56 16.01
N THR A 72 4.75 -9.81 17.12
CA THR A 72 5.16 -10.85 18.09
C THR A 72 4.05 -11.86 18.36
N THR A 73 4.32 -13.10 17.95
CA THR A 73 3.84 -14.39 18.47
C THR A 73 2.36 -14.54 18.85
N THR A 74 1.69 -15.42 18.08
CA THR A 74 0.57 -16.30 18.46
C THR A 74 -0.04 -16.04 19.84
N THR A 75 -1.08 -15.21 19.87
CA THR A 75 -2.13 -15.30 20.89
C THR A 75 -3.46 -15.02 20.20
N PRO A 76 -4.51 -15.84 20.40
CA PRO A 76 -5.82 -15.54 19.81
C PRO A 76 -6.34 -14.26 20.45
N LEU A 77 -6.45 -13.17 19.67
CA LEU A 77 -7.10 -11.97 20.13
C LEU A 77 -8.59 -12.26 20.32
N THR A 78 -9.05 -12.08 21.55
CA THR A 78 -10.45 -12.14 21.91
C THR A 78 -11.20 -11.00 21.23
N ASN A 79 -12.38 -11.30 20.69
CA ASN A 79 -13.26 -10.33 20.04
C ASN A 79 -13.71 -9.27 21.06
N SER A 80 -13.02 -8.15 21.10
CA SER A 80 -13.54 -6.93 21.72
C SER A 80 -13.64 -5.88 20.62
N THR A 81 -14.83 -5.78 20.04
CA THR A 81 -15.18 -4.75 19.06
C THR A 81 -15.19 -3.39 19.76
N PRO A 82 -14.33 -2.43 19.40
CA PRO A 82 -14.53 -1.04 19.82
C PRO A 82 -15.66 -0.49 18.95
N THR A 83 -16.87 -0.46 19.52
CA THR A 83 -18.01 0.22 18.90
C THR A 83 -17.86 1.72 19.15
N THR A 84 -17.35 2.45 18.18
CA THR A 84 -17.62 3.89 18.04
C THR A 84 -18.84 4.03 17.14
N HIS A 85 -20.01 4.23 17.75
CA HIS A 85 -21.24 4.57 17.04
C HIS A 85 -21.12 6.00 16.49
N ILE A 86 -20.96 6.12 15.17
CA ILE A 86 -21.45 7.28 14.42
C ILE A 86 -22.56 6.74 13.52
N GLN A 87 -23.79 7.18 13.80
CA GLN A 87 -25.00 6.71 13.14
C GLN A 87 -25.20 7.47 11.82
N HIS A 88 -24.84 6.86 10.70
CA HIS A 88 -25.44 7.10 9.39
C HIS A 88 -25.82 5.73 8.82
N GLU A 89 -27.10 5.51 8.52
CA GLU A 89 -27.67 4.16 8.26
C GLU A 89 -27.21 3.49 6.95
N ASP A 90 -26.34 4.14 6.16
CA ASP A 90 -25.74 3.60 4.92
C ASP A 90 -24.23 3.32 5.02
N ASP A 91 -23.59 3.53 6.18
CA ASP A 91 -22.13 3.50 6.30
C ASP A 91 -21.60 2.12 6.74
N VAL A 92 -21.55 1.16 5.80
CA VAL A 92 -20.72 -0.06 6.00
C VAL A 92 -19.26 0.34 5.91
N ARG A 93 -18.73 0.93 6.98
CA ARG A 93 -17.33 1.32 7.04
C ARG A 93 -16.47 0.07 7.19
N ALA A 94 -15.61 -0.20 6.20
CA ALA A 94 -14.66 -1.30 6.28
C ALA A 94 -13.84 -1.18 7.57
N ARG A 95 -13.53 -2.32 8.22
CA ARG A 95 -12.61 -2.30 9.35
C ARG A 95 -11.26 -1.78 8.87
N VAL A 96 -10.56 -1.01 9.70
CA VAL A 96 -9.24 -0.48 9.33
C VAL A 96 -8.19 -1.01 10.31
N ARG A 97 -7.04 -1.47 9.79
CA ARG A 97 -5.91 -1.93 10.59
C ARG A 97 -4.61 -1.27 10.13
N ILE A 98 -3.74 -0.95 11.08
CA ILE A 98 -2.40 -0.41 10.79
C ILE A 98 -1.38 -1.56 10.76
N ILE A 99 -0.58 -1.60 9.70
CA ILE A 99 0.63 -2.41 9.60
C ILE A 99 1.84 -1.46 9.72
N PRO A 100 2.58 -1.47 10.83
CA PRO A 100 3.78 -0.66 10.93
C PRO A 100 4.88 -1.22 10.02
N ASP A 101 5.70 -0.36 9.44
CA ASP A 101 6.91 -0.77 8.72
C ASP A 101 7.83 -1.60 9.65
N LEU A 102 8.53 -2.59 9.08
CA LEU A 102 9.33 -3.55 9.85
C LEU A 102 10.49 -2.91 10.62
N THR A 103 11.06 -1.83 10.09
CA THR A 103 12.20 -1.15 10.70
C THR A 103 11.86 0.30 11.01
N SER A 104 12.26 0.74 12.19
CA SER A 104 12.38 2.16 12.48
C SER A 104 13.47 2.75 11.60
N ASN A 105 13.17 3.79 10.83
CA ASN A 105 14.16 4.48 10.02
C ASN A 105 14.53 5.84 10.65
N PRO A 106 15.63 5.91 11.43
CA PRO A 106 16.06 7.16 12.08
C PRO A 106 16.63 8.17 11.07
N SER A 107 16.86 7.78 9.81
CA SER A 107 17.31 8.69 8.75
C SER A 107 16.23 9.72 8.39
N PRO A 108 16.61 10.95 7.97
CA PRO A 108 15.67 11.88 7.34
C PRO A 108 15.13 11.37 6.00
N SER A 109 15.76 10.36 5.39
CA SER A 109 15.26 9.71 4.18
C SER A 109 14.25 8.61 4.52
N SER A 110 13.14 8.51 3.76
CA SER A 110 12.16 7.42 3.91
C SER A 110 12.79 6.06 3.56
N ALA A 111 12.33 4.99 4.24
CA ALA A 111 12.70 3.60 3.90
C ALA A 111 12.23 3.17 2.50
N GLY A 112 11.36 3.99 1.88
CA GLY A 112 10.81 3.76 0.56
C GLY A 112 9.59 2.82 0.57
N PRO A 113 8.84 2.77 -0.53
CA PRO A 113 7.59 2.03 -0.62
C PRO A 113 7.74 0.50 -0.49
N ALA A 114 8.94 -0.03 -0.76
CA ALA A 114 9.24 -1.44 -0.53
C ALA A 114 9.06 -1.82 0.94
N SER A 115 9.33 -0.91 1.89
CA SER A 115 9.17 -1.20 3.32
C SER A 115 7.73 -1.55 3.67
N GLY A 116 6.76 -0.80 3.14
CA GLY A 116 5.35 -1.06 3.38
C GLY A 116 4.82 -2.33 2.72
N LEU A 117 5.28 -2.62 1.49
CA LEU A 117 4.98 -3.89 0.81
C LEU A 117 5.54 -5.09 1.57
N LEU A 118 6.77 -5.00 2.08
CA LEU A 118 7.40 -6.06 2.87
C LEU A 118 6.75 -6.21 4.24
N ALA A 119 6.31 -5.12 4.87
CA ALA A 119 5.55 -5.20 6.11
C ALA A 119 4.22 -5.95 5.91
N ALA A 120 3.51 -5.68 4.81
CA ALA A 120 2.30 -6.43 4.44
C ALA A 120 2.60 -7.91 4.13
N TYR A 121 3.69 -8.19 3.41
CA TYR A 121 4.13 -9.56 3.13
C TYR A 121 4.50 -10.33 4.39
N THR A 122 5.21 -9.71 5.33
CA THR A 122 5.53 -10.32 6.63
C THR A 122 4.28 -10.53 7.49
N TYR A 123 3.30 -9.62 7.42
CA TYR A 123 2.04 -9.78 8.13
C TYR A 123 1.24 -11.00 7.65
N ASP A 124 1.13 -11.20 6.33
CA ASP A 124 0.56 -12.41 5.76
C ASP A 124 1.14 -12.72 4.36
N PRO A 125 2.06 -13.70 4.26
CA PRO A 125 2.74 -14.02 3.01
C PRO A 125 1.85 -14.77 2.01
N SER A 126 0.66 -15.22 2.43
CA SER A 126 -0.28 -15.94 1.57
C SER A 126 -1.24 -15.03 0.79
N LYS A 127 -1.32 -13.75 1.16
CA LYS A 127 -2.28 -12.81 0.58
C LYS A 127 -1.81 -12.25 -0.76
N THR A 128 -2.79 -11.99 -1.61
CA THR A 128 -2.64 -11.09 -2.76
C THR A 128 -3.19 -9.71 -2.36
N TRP A 129 -2.35 -8.69 -2.50
CA TRP A 129 -2.61 -7.34 -2.01
C TRP A 129 -2.99 -6.41 -3.16
N LEU A 130 -4.13 -5.73 -3.05
CA LEU A 130 -4.42 -4.55 -3.89
C LEU A 130 -3.79 -3.34 -3.21
N VAL A 131 -2.74 -2.81 -3.83
CA VAL A 131 -1.91 -1.75 -3.27
C VAL A 131 -2.22 -0.44 -3.98
N ILE A 132 -2.46 0.61 -3.20
CA ILE A 132 -2.53 1.99 -3.67
C ILE A 132 -1.70 2.91 -2.77
N PRO A 133 -1.11 3.99 -3.31
CA PRO A 133 -0.46 5.01 -2.48
C PRO A 133 -1.49 6.00 -1.94
N CYS A 134 -1.14 6.70 -0.85
CA CYS A 134 -2.01 7.73 -0.27
C CYS A 134 -2.12 9.02 -1.11
N ASP A 135 -1.21 9.26 -2.05
CA ASP A 135 -1.12 10.51 -2.82
C ASP A 135 -1.67 10.44 -4.25
N HIS A 136 -2.51 9.43 -4.54
CA HIS A 136 -3.27 9.31 -5.79
C HIS A 136 -4.78 9.54 -5.55
N PRO A 137 -5.22 10.78 -5.27
CA PRO A 137 -6.61 11.08 -4.89
C PRO A 137 -7.62 10.99 -6.05
N LEU A 138 -7.16 10.86 -7.29
CA LEU A 138 -8.02 10.77 -8.48
C LEU A 138 -8.29 9.32 -8.91
N LEU A 139 -7.81 8.32 -8.16
CA LEU A 139 -8.13 6.93 -8.43
C LEU A 139 -9.63 6.67 -8.23
N THR A 140 -10.21 5.90 -9.14
CA THR A 140 -11.64 5.58 -9.12
C THR A 140 -11.87 4.09 -8.83
N PRO A 141 -13.04 3.72 -8.27
CA PRO A 141 -13.37 2.30 -8.08
C PRO A 141 -13.32 1.52 -9.39
N ALA A 142 -13.79 2.10 -10.50
CA ALA A 142 -13.79 1.46 -11.82
C ALA A 142 -12.36 1.14 -12.29
N ALA A 143 -11.40 2.05 -12.10
CA ALA A 143 -10.01 1.80 -12.44
C ALA A 143 -9.42 0.65 -11.60
N LEU A 144 -9.64 0.66 -10.29
CA LEU A 144 -9.12 -0.42 -9.43
C LEU A 144 -9.81 -1.77 -9.70
N GLN A 145 -11.12 -1.77 -10.02
CA GLN A 145 -11.84 -2.97 -10.44
C GLN A 145 -11.29 -3.53 -11.75
N HIS A 146 -10.98 -2.67 -12.73
CA HIS A 146 -10.35 -3.08 -13.97
C HIS A 146 -8.97 -3.71 -13.71
N LEU A 147 -8.13 -3.07 -12.89
CA LEU A 147 -6.83 -3.61 -12.47
C LEU A 147 -6.97 -4.98 -11.79
N CYS A 148 -7.94 -5.14 -10.89
CA CYS A 148 -8.26 -6.41 -10.24
C CYS A 148 -8.72 -7.48 -11.23
N ALA A 149 -9.54 -7.13 -12.23
CA ALA A 149 -10.01 -8.06 -13.26
C ALA A 149 -8.90 -8.47 -14.23
N ALA A 150 -7.95 -7.58 -14.50
CA ALA A 150 -6.79 -7.82 -15.35
C ALA A 150 -5.63 -8.53 -14.63
N TYR A 151 -5.78 -8.87 -13.35
CA TYR A 151 -4.69 -9.42 -12.56
C TYR A 151 -4.16 -10.74 -13.11
N GLU A 152 -2.86 -10.75 -13.41
CA GLU A 152 -2.04 -11.93 -13.65
C GLU A 152 -0.88 -11.99 -12.62
N PRO A 153 -0.63 -13.15 -11.99
CA PRO A 153 0.55 -13.33 -11.16
C PRO A 153 1.85 -13.14 -11.97
N PRO A 154 2.95 -12.74 -11.32
CA PRO A 154 3.08 -12.50 -9.89
C PRO A 154 2.67 -11.08 -9.46
N VAL A 155 2.64 -10.12 -10.38
CA VAL A 155 2.27 -8.71 -10.15
C VAL A 155 1.58 -8.15 -11.37
N THR A 156 0.52 -7.37 -11.16
CA THR A 156 -0.09 -6.51 -12.20
C THR A 156 -0.12 -5.06 -11.71
N CYS A 157 0.41 -4.10 -12.48
CA CYS A 157 0.42 -2.67 -12.13
C CYS A 157 -0.25 -1.84 -13.23
N PHE A 158 -0.67 -0.61 -12.91
CA PHE A 158 -0.95 0.37 -13.95
C PHE A 158 0.32 0.83 -14.66
N ARG A 159 0.20 1.17 -15.93
CA ARG A 159 1.14 2.01 -16.67
C ARG A 159 0.55 3.40 -16.81
N ASN A 160 1.31 4.44 -16.48
CA ASN A 160 0.88 5.81 -16.69
C ASN A 160 1.03 6.24 -18.17
N ALA A 161 0.48 7.41 -18.53
CA ALA A 161 0.47 7.91 -19.91
C ALA A 161 1.88 8.15 -20.49
N ASP A 162 2.89 8.34 -19.65
CA ASP A 162 4.29 8.49 -20.05
C ASP A 162 5.00 7.13 -20.27
N GLY A 163 4.27 6.03 -20.09
CA GLY A 163 4.75 4.67 -20.31
C GLY A 163 5.44 4.03 -19.11
N PHE A 164 5.44 4.69 -17.94
CA PHE A 164 6.06 4.15 -16.73
C PHE A 164 5.08 3.24 -15.95
N CYS A 165 5.52 2.06 -15.54
CA CYS A 165 4.77 1.26 -14.56
C CYS A 165 4.71 2.00 -13.23
N GLU A 166 3.52 2.03 -12.66
CA GLU A 166 3.14 2.52 -11.34
C GLU A 166 2.99 1.32 -10.39
N PRO A 167 4.08 0.72 -9.89
CA PRO A 167 4.03 -0.50 -9.08
C PRO A 167 3.29 -0.32 -7.75
N LEU A 168 3.06 0.93 -7.34
CA LEU A 168 2.34 1.28 -6.11
C LEU A 168 0.83 1.37 -6.32
N VAL A 169 0.37 1.37 -7.58
CA VAL A 169 -1.03 1.15 -7.94
C VAL A 169 -1.10 -0.19 -8.66
N GLY A 170 -1.14 -1.26 -7.87
CA GLY A 170 -0.89 -2.62 -8.38
C GLY A 170 -1.43 -3.72 -7.48
N VAL A 171 -1.66 -4.87 -8.08
CA VAL A 171 -2.00 -6.11 -7.39
C VAL A 171 -0.75 -6.97 -7.25
N TRP A 172 -0.32 -7.21 -6.01
CA TRP A 172 0.89 -7.95 -5.66
C TRP A 172 0.54 -9.32 -5.10
N GLY A 173 0.92 -10.38 -5.80
CA GLY A 173 0.78 -11.76 -5.30
C GLY A 173 1.95 -12.20 -4.40
N PRO A 174 1.82 -13.34 -3.72
CA PRO A 174 2.87 -13.91 -2.87
C PRO A 174 4.24 -14.02 -3.56
N GLU A 175 4.27 -14.49 -4.81
CA GLU A 175 5.51 -14.65 -5.56
C GLU A 175 6.18 -13.31 -5.88
N GLY A 176 5.39 -12.28 -6.18
CA GLY A 176 5.90 -10.94 -6.44
C GLY A 176 6.50 -10.29 -5.20
N LEU A 177 5.84 -10.47 -4.06
CA LEU A 177 6.33 -9.96 -2.78
C LEU A 177 7.56 -10.74 -2.27
N ARG A 178 7.62 -12.06 -2.49
CA ARG A 178 8.81 -12.86 -2.23
C ARG A 178 10.01 -12.35 -3.03
N ALA A 179 9.84 -12.16 -4.34
CA ALA A 179 10.89 -11.62 -5.19
C ALA A 179 11.34 -10.21 -4.76
N LEU A 180 10.42 -9.38 -4.26
CA LEU A 180 10.77 -8.09 -3.66
C LEU A 180 11.60 -8.25 -2.38
N ALA A 181 11.26 -9.21 -1.52
CA ALA A 181 12.01 -9.50 -0.31
C ALA A 181 13.45 -9.96 -0.65
N ASP A 182 13.58 -10.95 -1.54
CA ASP A 182 14.86 -11.50 -1.98
C ASP A 182 15.77 -10.40 -2.55
N ALA A 183 15.22 -9.52 -3.39
CA ALA A 183 15.96 -8.42 -3.99
C ALA A 183 16.44 -7.37 -2.97
N VAL A 184 15.65 -7.11 -1.91
CA VAL A 184 16.04 -6.20 -0.83
C VAL A 184 17.11 -6.82 0.06
N GLU A 185 17.05 -8.13 0.33
CA GLU A 185 18.06 -8.87 1.09
C GLU A 185 19.41 -8.94 0.37
N GLU A 186 19.43 -9.24 -0.94
CA GLU A 186 20.65 -9.29 -1.76
C GLU A 186 21.41 -7.95 -1.70
N ARG A 187 20.68 -6.83 -1.71
CA ARG A 187 21.26 -5.49 -1.55
C ARG A 187 21.94 -5.30 -0.20
N ALA A 188 21.34 -5.81 0.88
CA ALA A 188 21.90 -5.68 2.22
C ALA A 188 23.18 -6.52 2.38
N GLY A 189 23.27 -7.67 1.69
CA GLY A 189 24.46 -8.53 1.68
C GLY A 189 25.62 -8.06 0.80
N GLY A 190 25.36 -7.26 -0.25
CA GLY A 190 26.36 -6.84 -1.24
C GLY A 190 27.16 -5.55 -0.93
N GLY A 191 27.16 -5.09 0.32
CA GLY A 191 27.58 -3.74 0.70
C GLY A 191 29.03 -3.53 1.16
N GLU A 192 30.05 -4.03 0.45
CA GLU A 192 31.45 -3.54 0.55
C GLU A 192 32.07 -3.41 -0.85
N GLY A 193 31.89 -2.26 -1.51
CA GLY A 193 32.51 -1.99 -2.81
C GLY A 193 31.95 -0.72 -3.46
N GLY A 194 32.73 0.36 -3.42
CA GLY A 194 32.29 1.72 -3.74
C GLY A 194 32.10 2.05 -5.23
N GLY A 195 31.66 3.29 -5.48
CA GLY A 195 31.72 3.96 -6.78
C GLY A 195 30.45 4.70 -7.17
N GLY A 196 30.51 6.03 -7.22
CA GLY A 196 29.40 6.90 -7.59
C GLY A 196 28.92 6.68 -9.03
N GLY A 197 27.61 6.51 -9.20
CA GLY A 197 26.93 6.43 -10.49
C GLY A 197 25.46 6.06 -10.31
N GLY A 198 24.58 7.05 -10.12
CA GLY A 198 23.11 6.93 -10.14
C GLY A 198 22.50 5.85 -9.23
N LYS A 199 21.92 6.25 -8.10
CA LYS A 199 21.11 5.40 -7.19
C LYS A 199 19.89 4.79 -7.92
N ARG A 200 20.09 3.82 -8.81
CA ARG A 200 19.00 3.01 -9.39
C ARG A 200 18.64 1.93 -8.37
N GLY A 201 17.80 2.33 -7.43
CA GLY A 201 17.36 1.52 -6.30
C GLY A 201 16.75 0.19 -6.76
N ILE A 202 17.07 -0.88 -6.02
CA ILE A 202 16.33 -2.14 -6.06
C ILE A 202 15.02 -1.84 -5.33
N GLY A 203 13.96 -1.59 -6.10
CA GLY A 203 12.66 -1.20 -5.60
C GLY A 203 11.55 -1.79 -6.46
N PRO A 204 10.28 -1.55 -6.10
CA PRO A 204 9.14 -2.24 -6.71
C PRO A 204 9.14 -2.20 -8.24
N SER A 205 9.48 -1.07 -8.86
CA SER A 205 9.55 -0.93 -10.33
C SER A 205 10.54 -1.91 -11.00
N ARG A 206 11.68 -2.17 -10.35
CA ARG A 206 12.70 -3.10 -10.88
C ARG A 206 12.22 -4.55 -10.79
N VAL A 207 11.54 -4.89 -9.70
CA VAL A 207 10.98 -6.23 -9.49
C VAL A 207 9.88 -6.52 -10.50
N VAL A 208 8.94 -5.58 -10.70
CA VAL A 208 7.89 -5.74 -11.72
C VAL A 208 8.50 -6.00 -13.10
N ARG A 209 9.50 -5.20 -13.51
CA ARG A 209 10.20 -5.41 -14.79
C ARG A 209 10.92 -6.75 -14.86
N GLY A 210 11.59 -7.17 -13.79
CA GLY A 210 12.36 -8.42 -13.74
C GLY A 210 11.48 -9.67 -13.79
N LEU A 211 10.27 -9.60 -13.24
CA LEU A 211 9.29 -10.68 -13.24
C LEU A 211 8.44 -10.75 -14.52
N GLY A 212 8.53 -9.75 -15.41
CA GLY A 212 7.60 -9.61 -16.52
C GLY A 212 6.16 -9.37 -16.03
N GLY A 213 5.99 -8.63 -14.92
CA GLY A 213 4.67 -8.34 -14.37
C GLY A 213 3.79 -7.63 -15.39
N ARG A 214 2.49 -7.95 -15.39
CA ARG A 214 1.54 -7.39 -16.34
C ARG A 214 1.35 -5.90 -16.07
N GLU A 215 1.35 -5.10 -17.13
CA GLU A 215 1.12 -3.66 -17.07
C GLU A 215 -0.20 -3.37 -17.79
N VAL A 216 -1.10 -2.64 -17.13
CA VAL A 216 -2.43 -2.30 -17.67
C VAL A 216 -2.44 -0.80 -17.97
N ASP A 217 -2.87 -0.42 -19.18
CA ASP A 217 -2.93 0.99 -19.56
C ASP A 217 -4.16 1.65 -18.95
N VAL A 218 -4.02 2.92 -18.55
CA VAL A 218 -5.15 3.72 -18.03
C VAL A 218 -6.25 3.89 -19.09
N GLU A 219 -5.91 3.86 -20.38
CA GLU A 219 -6.86 4.01 -21.48
C GLU A 219 -7.78 2.78 -21.66
N GLU A 220 -7.32 1.57 -21.29
CA GLU A 220 -8.14 0.35 -21.31
C GLU A 220 -9.34 0.44 -20.33
N VAL A 221 -9.25 1.32 -19.34
CA VAL A 221 -10.30 1.58 -18.35
C VAL A 221 -11.43 2.46 -18.93
N VAL A 222 -11.11 3.35 -19.87
CA VAL A 222 -12.05 4.37 -20.38
C VAL A 222 -12.86 3.88 -21.58
N GLY A 223 -12.38 2.86 -22.31
CA GLY A 223 -13.01 2.34 -23.52
C GLY A 223 -14.18 1.36 -23.33
N GLY A 224 -14.58 1.06 -22.09
CA GLY A 224 -15.59 0.05 -21.75
C GLY A 224 -16.95 0.60 -21.34
N GLY A 225 -17.44 1.65 -22.00
CA GLY A 225 -18.76 2.29 -21.76
C GLY A 225 -19.79 1.95 -22.83
#